data_AF-X1NN62-F1
#
_entry.id   AF-X1NN62-F1
#
_cell.length_a   1.000
_cell.length_b   1.000
_cell.length_c   1.000
_cell.angle_alpha   90.00
_cell.angle_beta   90.00
_cell.angle_gamma   90.00
#
_symmetry.space_group_name_H-M   'P 1'
#
loop_
_entity.id
_entity.type
_entity.pdbx_description
1 polymer ?
#
loop_
_entity_poly.entity_id
_entity_poly.type
_entity_poly.pdbx_seq_one_letter_code
_entity_poly.pdbx_strand_id
1 'polypeptide(L)'
;MLEVIVNGRYAWLPMSNLRSLKVEAPSDLRDLVWLPAELTLANGGATVALLPARYAETVEHGDDAARLGRKTEWLDSGLPVGQRLFVTDAGETALFDLRELDFEPTDA
;
A
#
# COMPACT_ATOMS: atom_id res chain seq x y z
N MET A 1 0.11 -4.18 9.08
CA MET A 1 1.43 -4.38 8.42
C MET A 1 1.37 -3.75 7.04
N LEU A 2 2.48 -3.22 6.55
CA LEU A 2 2.61 -2.68 5.19
C LEU A 2 3.75 -3.41 4.47
N GLU A 3 3.48 -3.92 3.28
CA GLU A 3 4.53 -4.48 2.42
C GLU A 3 5.29 -3.35 1.75
N VAL A 4 6.63 -3.42 1.80
CA VAL A 4 7.51 -2.40 1.21
C VAL A 4 8.68 -3.06 0.51
N ILE A 5 9.16 -2.44 -0.56
CA ILE A 5 10.45 -2.75 -1.17
C ILE A 5 11.34 -1.52 -1.00
N VAL A 6 12.41 -1.66 -0.21
CA VAL A 6 13.38 -0.60 0.07
C VAL A 6 14.75 -1.08 -0.36
N ASN A 7 15.45 -0.30 -1.19
CA ASN A 7 16.78 -0.65 -1.72
C ASN A 7 16.84 -2.08 -2.32
N GLY A 8 15.80 -2.46 -3.07
CA GLY A 8 15.70 -3.76 -3.72
C GLY A 8 15.41 -4.95 -2.79
N ARG A 9 15.06 -4.70 -1.53
CA ARG A 9 14.71 -5.75 -0.55
C ARG A 9 13.27 -5.62 -0.11
N TYR A 10 12.54 -6.74 -0.17
CA TYR A 10 11.19 -6.85 0.34
C TYR A 10 11.19 -6.97 1.88
N ALA A 11 10.26 -6.27 2.53
CA ALA A 11 10.05 -6.36 3.97
C ALA A 11 8.58 -6.14 4.33
N TRP A 12 8.19 -6.68 5.49
CA TRP A 12 6.97 -6.29 6.18
C TRP A 12 7.30 -5.22 7.21
N LEU A 13 6.70 -4.05 7.06
CA LEU A 13 6.82 -2.93 7.98
C LEU A 13 5.59 -2.89 8.90
N PRO A 14 5.77 -3.01 10.23
CA PRO A 14 4.70 -2.67 11.16
C PRO A 14 4.27 -1.22 10.95
N MET A 15 2.96 -0.99 10.75
CA MET A 15 2.43 0.35 10.57
C MET A 15 2.65 1.24 11.80
N SER A 16 2.71 0.63 13.00
CA SER A 16 3.11 1.32 14.24
C SER A 16 4.53 1.88 14.24
N ASN A 17 5.38 1.45 13.31
CA ASN A 17 6.74 1.99 13.16
C ASN A 17 6.80 3.15 12.16
N LEU A 18 5.69 3.48 11.48
CA LEU A 18 5.60 4.65 10.61
C LEU A 18 5.32 5.89 11.46
N ARG A 19 5.99 6.99 11.13
CA ARG A 19 5.55 8.34 11.45
C ARG A 19 4.63 8.85 10.34
N SER A 20 5.06 8.71 9.09
CA SER A 20 4.27 9.14 7.94
C SER A 20 4.56 8.30 6.70
N LEU A 21 3.58 8.22 5.81
CA LEU A 21 3.66 7.65 4.48
C LEU A 21 3.04 8.63 3.49
N LYS A 22 3.79 8.99 2.46
CA LYS A 22 3.35 9.87 1.36
C LYS A 22 3.40 9.14 0.04
N VAL A 23 2.36 9.29 -0.75
CA VAL A 23 2.25 8.74 -2.11
C VAL A 23 1.54 9.75 -3.01
N GLU A 24 1.86 9.69 -4.30
CA GLU A 24 1.11 10.40 -5.34
C GLU A 24 0.17 9.43 -6.07
N ALA A 25 -0.78 9.98 -6.84
CA ALA A 25 -1.57 9.16 -7.75
C ALA A 25 -0.65 8.43 -8.75
N PRO A 26 -1.00 7.20 -9.19
CA PRO A 26 -0.26 6.50 -10.25
C PRO A 26 -0.11 7.38 -11.49
N SER A 27 1.12 7.48 -12.00
CA SER A 27 1.47 8.32 -13.15
C SER A 27 1.99 7.50 -14.34
N ASP A 28 2.72 6.43 -14.04
CA ASP A 28 3.20 5.45 -15.01
C ASP A 28 2.44 4.11 -14.88
N LEU A 29 2.40 3.31 -15.94
CA LEU A 29 1.75 1.98 -15.91
C LEU A 29 2.31 1.06 -14.81
N ARG A 30 3.62 1.18 -14.52
CA ARG A 30 4.29 0.40 -13.47
C ARG A 30 3.84 0.77 -12.06
N ASP A 31 3.31 1.98 -11.86
CA ASP A 31 2.83 2.45 -10.55
C ASP A 31 1.57 1.67 -10.12
N LEU A 32 0.82 1.13 -11.09
CA LEU A 32 -0.30 0.22 -10.83
C LEU A 32 0.13 -1.12 -10.22
N VAL A 33 1.43 -1.45 -10.30
CA VAL A 33 2.02 -2.67 -9.71
C VAL A 33 2.85 -2.32 -8.48
N TRP A 34 3.67 -1.27 -8.56
CA TRP A 34 4.55 -0.80 -7.51
C TRP A 34 4.45 0.72 -7.36
N LEU A 35 3.69 1.19 -6.38
CA LEU A 35 3.48 2.61 -6.15
C LEU A 35 4.68 3.22 -5.41
N PRO A 36 5.35 4.26 -5.94
CA PRO A 36 6.39 4.98 -5.20
C PRO A 36 5.84 5.64 -3.95
N ALA A 37 6.58 5.56 -2.85
CA ALA A 37 6.24 6.17 -1.57
C ALA A 37 7.46 6.79 -0.89
N GLU A 38 7.23 7.87 -0.14
CA GLU A 38 8.17 8.38 0.86
C GLU A 38 7.69 7.92 2.24
N LEU A 39 8.57 7.26 2.99
CA LEU A 39 8.29 6.75 4.32
C LEU A 39 9.15 7.50 5.33
N THR A 40 8.53 7.97 6.42
CA THR A 40 9.24 8.38 7.63
C THR A 40 8.93 7.39 8.74
N LEU A 41 9.95 6.85 9.39
CA LEU A 41 9.83 5.95 10.52
C LEU A 41 9.71 6.74 11.84
N ALA A 42 9.06 6.16 12.84
CA ALA A 42 8.87 6.76 14.16
C ALA A 42 10.19 7.12 14.87
N ASN A 43 11.29 6.43 14.51
CA ASN A 43 12.64 6.70 15.03
C ASN A 43 13.39 7.82 14.27
N GLY A 44 12.75 8.48 13.30
CA GLY A 44 13.28 9.62 12.55
C GLY A 44 13.98 9.27 11.22
N GLY A 45 14.14 7.99 10.88
CA GLY A 45 14.68 7.60 9.57
C GLY A 45 13.67 7.84 8.44
N ALA A 46 14.09 8.46 7.33
CA ALA A 46 13.27 8.63 6.13
C ALA A 46 13.87 7.88 4.93
N THR A 47 13.02 7.31 4.08
CA THR A 47 13.47 6.58 2.88
C THR A 47 12.39 6.53 1.80
N VAL A 48 12.81 6.33 0.55
CA VAL A 48 11.90 6.02 -0.55
C VAL A 48 11.67 4.51 -0.63
N ALA A 49 10.45 4.13 -0.96
CA ALA A 49 10.04 2.74 -1.09
C ALA A 49 9.15 2.55 -2.31
N LEU A 50 9.02 1.29 -2.73
CA LEU A 50 7.94 0.84 -3.60
C LEU A 50 6.94 0.03 -2.79
N LEU A 51 5.66 0.35 -2.91
CA LEU A 51 4.57 -0.39 -2.30
C LEU A 51 3.99 -1.36 -3.33
N PRO A 52 3.90 -2.67 -3.07
CA PRO A 52 3.09 -3.57 -3.88
C PRO A 52 1.63 -3.10 -3.90
N ALA A 53 1.18 -2.58 -5.04
CA ALA A 53 -0.07 -1.84 -5.16
C ALA A 53 -1.31 -2.72 -5.36
N ARG A 54 -1.09 -4.02 -5.58
CA ARG A 54 -2.14 -5.04 -5.74
C ARG A 54 -1.89 -6.18 -4.76
N TYR A 55 -2.95 -6.90 -4.41
CA TYR A 55 -2.81 -8.15 -3.66
C TYR A 55 -2.08 -9.21 -4.51
N ALA A 56 -1.32 -10.10 -3.89
CA ALA A 56 -0.39 -10.99 -4.58
C ALA A 56 -1.11 -11.92 -5.58
N GLU A 57 -2.27 -12.42 -5.19
CA GLU A 57 -3.11 -13.38 -5.93
C GLU A 57 -3.80 -12.76 -7.16
N THR A 58 -3.65 -11.45 -7.38
CA THR A 58 -4.32 -10.70 -8.46
C THR A 58 -3.87 -11.17 -9.84
N VAL A 59 -2.63 -11.64 -10.00
CA VAL A 59 -2.11 -12.07 -11.30
C VAL A 59 -2.84 -13.33 -11.77
N GLU A 60 -2.96 -14.31 -10.89
CA GLU A 60 -3.52 -15.64 -11.18
C GLU A 60 -5.04 -15.66 -11.12
N HIS A 61 -5.66 -14.91 -10.20
CA HIS A 61 -7.09 -15.03 -9.89
C HIS A 61 -7.91 -13.77 -10.20
N GLY A 62 -7.27 -12.62 -10.42
CA GLY A 62 -7.98 -11.39 -10.79
C GLY A 62 -8.42 -11.37 -12.25
N ASP A 63 -9.44 -10.58 -12.57
CA ASP A 63 -9.74 -10.20 -13.96
C ASP A 63 -8.85 -9.05 -14.45
N ASP A 64 -9.09 -8.55 -15.67
CA ASP A 64 -8.30 -7.45 -16.22
C ASP A 64 -8.47 -6.13 -15.45
N ALA A 65 -9.66 -5.88 -14.90
CA ALA A 65 -9.90 -4.69 -14.08
C ALA A 65 -9.10 -4.77 -12.77
N ALA A 66 -9.06 -5.93 -12.12
CA ALA A 66 -8.23 -6.18 -10.94
C ALA A 66 -6.74 -6.07 -11.27
N ARG A 67 -6.28 -6.67 -12.38
CA ARG A 67 -4.89 -6.55 -12.85
C ARG A 67 -4.48 -5.09 -13.11
N LEU A 68 -5.38 -4.26 -13.62
CA LEU A 68 -5.17 -2.82 -13.83
C LEU A 68 -5.40 -1.96 -12.57
N GLY A 69 -5.67 -2.57 -11.40
CA GLY A 69 -5.92 -1.85 -10.16
C GLY A 69 -7.20 -0.99 -10.19
N ARG A 70 -8.17 -1.31 -11.05
CA ARG A 70 -9.43 -0.55 -11.22
C ARG A 70 -10.55 -0.98 -10.27
N LYS A 71 -10.36 -2.08 -9.54
CA LYS A 71 -11.27 -2.57 -8.51
C LYS A 71 -10.52 -3.36 -7.45
N THR A 72 -11.18 -3.55 -6.32
CA THR A 72 -10.85 -4.57 -5.32
C THR A 72 -12.02 -5.54 -5.27
N GLU A 73 -11.75 -6.84 -5.38
CA GLU A 73 -12.75 -7.90 -5.41
C GLU A 73 -12.38 -8.97 -4.41
N TRP A 74 -13.36 -9.52 -3.69
CA TRP A 74 -13.16 -10.62 -2.77
C TRP A 74 -13.45 -11.94 -3.46
N LEU A 75 -12.50 -12.86 -3.38
CA LEU A 75 -12.67 -14.23 -3.86
C LEU A 75 -13.49 -15.04 -2.85
N ASP A 76 -13.97 -16.22 -3.28
CA ASP A 76 -14.64 -17.19 -2.40
C ASP A 76 -13.75 -17.65 -1.23
N SER A 77 -12.42 -17.50 -1.34
CA SER A 77 -11.46 -17.74 -0.25
C SER A 77 -11.53 -16.70 0.88
N GLY A 78 -12.27 -15.60 0.67
CA GLY A 78 -12.33 -14.45 1.56
C GLY A 78 -11.14 -13.49 1.43
N LEU A 79 -10.18 -13.78 0.55
CA LEU A 79 -9.02 -12.90 0.29
C LEU A 79 -9.31 -11.95 -0.88
N PRO A 80 -8.84 -10.70 -0.80
CA PRO A 80 -9.03 -9.73 -1.88
C PRO A 80 -8.02 -9.91 -3.02
N VAL A 81 -8.44 -9.54 -4.23
CA VAL A 81 -7.62 -9.31 -5.42
C VAL A 81 -7.86 -7.91 -5.96
N GLY A 82 -6.92 -7.41 -6.77
CA GLY A 82 -6.98 -6.08 -7.34
C GLY A 82 -6.25 -5.04 -6.51
N GLN A 83 -6.73 -3.79 -6.55
CA GLN A 83 -6.07 -2.66 -5.88
C GLN A 83 -6.02 -2.86 -4.36
N ARG A 84 -4.90 -2.51 -3.73
CA ARG A 84 -4.79 -2.51 -2.27
C ARG A 84 -5.79 -1.54 -1.65
N LEU A 85 -6.50 -2.00 -0.62
CA LEU A 85 -7.49 -1.26 0.15
C LEU A 85 -7.06 -1.18 1.62
N PHE A 86 -7.16 0.00 2.22
CA PHE A 86 -6.98 0.21 3.64
C PHE A 86 -8.34 0.42 4.32
N VAL A 87 -8.40 0.08 5.61
CA VAL A 87 -9.61 0.21 6.43
C VAL A 87 -9.22 0.83 7.78
N THR A 88 -10.04 1.78 8.24
CA THR A 88 -10.04 2.32 9.61
C THR A 88 -11.42 2.11 10.23
N ASP A 89 -11.60 2.53 11.48
CA ASP A 89 -12.91 2.58 12.13
C ASP A 89 -13.89 3.56 11.44
N ALA A 90 -13.38 4.53 10.66
CA ALA A 90 -14.19 5.50 9.94
C ALA A 90 -14.58 5.07 8.52
N GLY A 91 -13.92 4.08 7.94
CA GLY A 91 -14.23 3.58 6.61
C GLY A 91 -13.01 3.08 5.84
N GLU A 92 -13.17 3.00 4.52
CA GLU A 92 -12.18 2.43 3.61
C GLU A 92 -11.51 3.50 2.75
N THR A 93 -10.22 3.31 2.44
CA THR A 93 -9.44 4.19 1.57
C THR A 93 -8.62 3.35 0.60
N ALA A 94 -8.86 3.50 -0.70
CA ALA A 94 -8.08 2.81 -1.73
C ALA A 94 -6.66 3.41 -1.81
N LEU A 95 -5.65 2.58 -2.10
CA LEU A 95 -4.25 3.03 -2.13
C LEU A 95 -4.02 4.19 -3.11
N PHE A 96 -4.70 4.21 -4.26
CA PHE A 96 -4.54 5.28 -5.26
C PHE A 96 -5.31 6.56 -4.92
N ASP A 97 -6.16 6.53 -3.90
CA ASP A 97 -6.83 7.72 -3.33
C ASP A 97 -6.08 8.28 -2.12
N LEU A 98 -5.23 7.47 -1.47
CA LEU A 98 -4.36 7.92 -0.39
C LEU A 98 -3.34 8.95 -0.90
N ARG A 99 -3.04 9.98 -0.10
CA ARG A 99 -1.94 10.94 -0.38
C ARG A 99 -0.96 10.99 0.77
N GLU A 100 -1.47 11.11 1.99
CA GLU A 100 -0.68 11.16 3.20
C GLU A 100 -1.38 10.35 4.29
N LEU A 101 -0.60 9.55 5.02
CA LEU A 101 -1.00 8.82 6.20
C LEU A 101 -0.01 9.16 7.31
N ASP A 102 -0.50 9.79 8.37
CA ASP A 102 0.28 10.12 9.56
C ASP A 102 -0.18 9.27 10.75
N PHE A 103 0.79 8.82 11.54
CA PHE A 103 0.53 8.22 12.85
C PHE A 103 0.87 9.25 13.93
N GLU A 104 0.03 9.35 14.95
CA GLU A 104 0.30 10.17 16.11
C GLU A 104 1.56 9.69 16.85
N PRO A 105 2.35 10.58 17.46
CA PRO A 105 3.43 10.16 18.35
C PRO A 105 2.85 9.37 19.50
N THR A 106 3.38 8.19 19.78
CA THR A 106 3.17 7.54 21.06
C THR A 106 3.96 8.33 22.09
N ASP A 107 3.28 9.09 22.95
CA ASP A 107 3.92 9.71 24.10
C ASP A 107 4.57 8.61 24.95
N ALA A 108 5.81 8.85 25.38
CA ALA A 108 6.62 7.95 26.21
C ALA A 108 6.19 7.97 27.68
#